data_AF-A0A7S2Y940-F1
#
_entry.id   AF-A0A7S2Y940-F1
#
_cell.length_a   1.000
_cell.length_b   1.000
_cell.length_c   1.000
_cell.angle_alpha   90.00
_cell.angle_beta   90.00
_cell.angle_gamma   90.00
#
_symmetry.space_group_name_H-M   'P 1'
#
loop_
_entity.id
_entity.type
_entity.pdbx_description
1 polymer ?
#
loop_
_entity_poly.entity_id
_entity_poly.type
_entity_poly.pdbx_seq_one_letter_code
_entity_poly.pdbx_strand_id
1 'polypeptide(L)'
;MAMEGPEYYPTLHIDPDGWKEDKFWSTTSFRSEIPLPYYSQSEYDIRNKPVVPFESAIRGGVFMARNCHSKNSRERVMLELQDLATERKTLQIDSVSTCVNNAHLPAGANDRNKTSIMDKYLFYFAFENQCFPDYIT
;
A
#
# COMPACT_ATOMS: atom_id res chain seq x y z
N MET A 1 14.77 9.31 3.56
CA MET A 1 13.47 9.16 4.23
C MET A 1 13.23 7.68 4.42
N ALA A 2 12.80 7.25 5.61
CA ALA A 2 12.37 5.86 5.81
C ALA A 2 10.96 5.74 5.23
N MET A 3 10.74 4.76 4.34
CA MET A 3 9.41 4.46 3.80
C MET A 3 8.54 3.70 4.80
N GLU A 4 9.15 3.24 5.90
CA GLU A 4 8.52 2.44 6.94
C GLU A 4 8.32 3.28 8.20
N GLY A 5 7.20 3.06 8.89
CA GLY A 5 6.82 3.75 10.12
C GLY A 5 7.49 3.24 11.42
N PRO A 6 7.06 3.80 12.57
CA PRO A 6 7.76 3.66 13.85
C PRO A 6 7.80 2.26 14.46
N GLU A 7 6.92 1.33 14.06
CA GLU A 7 7.01 -0.05 14.54
C GLU A 7 8.25 -0.79 14.00
N TYR A 8 8.81 -0.32 12.88
CA TYR A 8 10.08 -0.80 12.35
C TYR A 8 11.26 0.08 12.77
N TYR A 9 11.04 1.40 12.87
CA TYR A 9 12.07 2.37 13.23
C TYR A 9 11.62 3.23 14.42
N PRO A 10 11.90 2.81 15.66
CA PRO A 10 11.44 3.53 16.86
C PRO A 10 11.90 4.99 16.94
N THR A 11 12.97 5.36 16.24
CA THR A 11 13.47 6.74 16.12
C THR A 11 12.50 7.67 15.39
N LEU A 12 11.50 7.14 14.69
CA LEU A 12 10.44 7.90 14.02
C LEU A 12 9.27 8.24 14.96
N HIS A 13 9.31 7.81 16.23
CA HIS A 13 8.33 8.24 17.21
C HIS A 13 8.48 9.74 17.51
N ILE A 14 7.40 10.47 17.28
CA ILE A 14 7.31 11.89 17.58
C ILE A 14 6.92 12.05 19.05
N ASP A 15 7.74 12.81 19.77
CA ASP A 15 7.38 13.33 21.08
C ASP A 15 6.49 14.57 20.91
N PRO A 16 5.20 14.51 21.30
CA PRO A 16 4.29 15.66 21.19
C PRO A 16 4.71 16.87 22.02
N ASP A 17 5.56 16.68 23.03
CA ASP A 17 6.06 17.74 23.89
C ASP A 17 7.47 18.23 23.49
N GLY A 18 8.05 17.70 22.41
CA GLY A 18 9.42 18.01 21.97
C GLY A 18 9.67 19.51 21.73
N TRP A 19 8.63 20.25 21.32
CA TRP A 19 8.70 21.70 21.11
C TRP A 19 9.09 22.49 22.37
N LYS A 20 8.84 21.95 23.57
CA LYS A 20 9.24 22.59 24.85
C LYS A 20 10.76 22.58 25.06
N GLU A 21 11.47 21.71 24.34
CA GLU A 21 12.92 21.55 24.37
C GLU A 21 13.56 21.93 23.03
N ASP A 22 12.88 22.74 22.22
CA ASP A 22 13.30 23.15 20.87
C ASP A 22 13.61 21.96 19.92
N LYS A 23 12.94 20.81 20.13
CA LYS A 23 13.01 19.65 19.24
C LYS A 23 11.83 19.69 18.27
N PHE A 24 12.16 19.74 16.97
CA PHE A 24 11.19 19.79 15.89
C PHE A 24 11.37 18.59 14.96
N TRP A 25 10.25 18.06 14.49
CA TRP A 25 10.22 16.85 13.67
C TRP A 25 9.82 17.19 12.24
N SER A 26 10.53 16.57 11.30
CA SER A 26 10.16 16.58 9.89
C SER A 26 10.04 15.14 9.40
N THR A 27 8.82 14.60 9.51
CA THR A 27 8.50 13.20 9.18
C THR A 27 7.25 13.12 8.31
N THR A 28 6.88 11.91 7.91
CA THR A 28 5.68 11.63 7.13
C THR A 28 4.38 11.70 7.94
N SER A 29 4.44 11.73 9.27
CA SER A 29 3.26 11.90 10.12
C SER A 29 2.73 13.33 10.07
N PHE A 30 1.40 13.48 10.03
CA PHE A 30 0.73 14.79 10.13
C PHE A 30 0.89 15.46 11.50
N ARG A 31 1.42 14.75 12.50
CA ARG A 31 1.76 15.30 13.81
C ARG A 31 3.11 15.99 13.87
N SER A 32 3.94 15.87 12.82
CA SER A 32 5.19 16.63 12.72
C SER A 32 4.93 18.12 12.53
N GLU A 33 5.80 18.97 13.07
CA GLU A 33 5.72 20.41 12.82
C GLU A 33 5.93 20.74 11.33
N ILE A 34 6.75 19.93 10.65
CA ILE A 34 6.96 20.01 9.20
C ILE A 34 6.58 18.65 8.58
N PRO A 35 5.30 18.44 8.22
CA PRO A 35 4.86 17.19 7.62
C PRO A 35 5.43 17.03 6.21
N LEU A 36 5.97 15.85 5.92
CA LEU A 36 6.55 15.44 4.64
C LEU A 36 5.76 14.24 4.07
N PRO A 37 4.55 14.45 3.53
CA PRO A 37 3.73 13.35 3.01
C PRO A 37 4.40 12.66 1.82
N TYR A 38 4.08 11.38 1.60
CA TYR A 38 4.58 10.62 0.44
C TYR A 38 4.00 11.09 -0.91
N TYR A 39 2.96 11.90 -0.88
CA TYR A 39 2.31 12.43 -2.07
C TYR A 39 2.75 13.86 -2.37
N SER A 40 3.22 14.06 -3.60
CA SER A 40 3.34 15.39 -4.22
C SER A 40 2.63 15.41 -5.57
N GLN A 41 1.82 16.45 -5.80
CA GLN A 41 1.13 16.67 -7.08
C GLN A 41 2.11 16.88 -8.24
N SER A 42 3.33 17.38 -7.98
CA SER A 42 4.37 17.54 -9.01
C SER A 42 4.97 16.21 -9.45
N GLU A 43 4.88 15.18 -8.62
CA GLU A 43 5.42 13.84 -8.87
C GLU A 43 4.35 12.87 -9.38
N TYR A 44 3.12 13.02 -8.89
CA TYR A 44 2.02 12.12 -9.20
C TYR A 44 0.78 12.87 -9.70
N ASP A 45 0.42 12.65 -10.96
CA ASP A 45 -0.86 13.11 -11.50
C ASP A 45 -1.97 12.09 -11.22
N ILE A 46 -2.70 12.27 -10.12
CA ILE A 46 -3.84 11.43 -9.75
C ILE A 46 -5.16 11.88 -10.40
N ARG A 47 -5.21 13.10 -10.95
CA ARG A 47 -6.46 13.69 -11.46
C ARG A 47 -6.73 13.32 -12.90
N ASN A 48 -5.68 13.18 -13.71
CA ASN A 48 -5.81 12.86 -15.13
C ASN A 48 -5.51 11.38 -15.42
N LYS A 49 -5.65 10.48 -14.44
CA LYS A 49 -5.49 9.04 -14.69
C LYS A 49 -6.68 8.50 -15.50
N PRO A 50 -6.42 7.73 -16.57
CA PRO A 50 -7.49 7.07 -17.29
C PRO A 50 -8.21 6.08 -16.37
N VAL A 51 -9.52 5.97 -16.55
CA VAL A 51 -10.32 5.00 -15.80
C VAL A 51 -10.00 3.59 -16.29
N VAL A 52 -9.89 2.65 -15.35
CA VAL A 52 -9.75 1.22 -15.68
C VAL A 52 -11.00 0.74 -16.42
N PRO A 53 -10.90 0.21 -17.66
CA PRO A 53 -12.08 -0.19 -18.42
C PRO A 53 -12.77 -1.40 -17.77
N PHE A 54 -14.02 -1.20 -17.34
CA PHE A 54 -14.75 -2.21 -16.56
C PHE A 54 -14.92 -3.56 -17.28
N GLU A 55 -15.11 -3.54 -18.60
CA GLU A 55 -15.40 -4.76 -19.37
C GLU A 55 -14.18 -5.62 -19.68
N SER A 56 -13.00 -5.01 -19.84
CA SER A 56 -11.76 -5.74 -20.15
C SER A 56 -10.89 -6.00 -18.92
N ALA A 57 -11.16 -5.32 -17.80
CA ALA A 57 -10.44 -5.54 -16.56
C ALA A 57 -10.84 -6.86 -15.90
N ILE A 58 -9.90 -7.44 -15.19
CA ILE A 58 -10.12 -8.59 -14.32
C ILE A 58 -11.11 -8.16 -13.23
N ARG A 59 -12.23 -8.89 -13.11
CA ARG A 59 -13.29 -8.68 -12.11
C ARG A 59 -12.81 -9.15 -10.73
N GLY A 60 -11.85 -8.42 -10.20
CA GLY A 60 -11.06 -8.82 -9.06
C GLY A 60 -10.11 -7.74 -8.58
N GLY A 61 -9.33 -8.07 -7.57
CA GLY A 61 -8.33 -7.20 -6.99
C GLY A 61 -6.95 -7.80 -7.00
N VAL A 62 -5.94 -6.92 -7.02
CA VAL A 62 -4.54 -7.31 -6.93
C VAL A 62 -3.88 -6.79 -5.66
N PHE A 63 -3.08 -7.65 -5.03
CA PHE A 63 -2.19 -7.34 -3.92
C PHE A 63 -0.74 -7.37 -4.41
N MET A 64 0.02 -6.33 -4.07
CA MET A 64 1.41 -6.19 -4.49
C MET A 64 2.25 -5.70 -3.32
N ALA A 65 2.92 -6.63 -2.65
CA ALA A 65 3.86 -6.34 -1.58
C ALA A 65 5.13 -7.17 -1.73
N ARG A 66 6.27 -6.56 -1.38
CA ARG A 66 7.57 -7.22 -1.32
C ARG A 66 8.16 -7.29 0.09
N ASN A 67 7.72 -6.42 1.00
CA ASN A 67 8.06 -6.43 2.42
C ASN A 67 7.15 -7.40 3.18
N CYS A 68 7.54 -8.67 3.16
CA CYS A 68 6.78 -9.73 3.82
C CYS A 68 7.05 -9.76 5.32
N HIS A 69 6.23 -10.50 6.07
CA HIS A 69 6.24 -10.53 7.54
C HIS A 69 5.89 -9.17 8.13
N SER A 70 4.79 -8.61 7.63
CA SER A 70 4.21 -7.37 8.17
C SER A 70 3.95 -7.46 9.68
N LYS A 71 4.06 -6.33 10.39
CA LYS A 71 3.76 -6.25 11.82
C LYS A 71 2.27 -6.34 12.13
N ASN A 72 1.42 -6.02 11.15
CA ASN A 72 -0.04 -6.03 11.27
C ASN A 72 -0.71 -7.28 10.65
N SER A 73 0.05 -8.30 10.26
CA SER A 73 -0.49 -9.53 9.64
C SER A 73 -1.28 -9.29 8.34
N ARG A 74 -0.91 -8.29 7.55
CA ARG A 74 -1.49 -7.99 6.22
C ARG A 74 -1.58 -9.22 5.31
N GLU A 75 -0.58 -10.09 5.32
CA GLU A 75 -0.58 -11.31 4.50
C GLU A 75 -1.69 -12.28 4.93
N ARG A 76 -1.97 -12.35 6.23
CA ARG A 76 -3.08 -13.17 6.74
C ARG A 76 -4.43 -12.62 6.30
N VAL A 77 -4.63 -11.30 6.41
CA VAL A 77 -5.85 -10.63 5.93
C VAL A 77 -6.08 -10.92 4.45
N MET A 78 -5.01 -10.89 3.66
CA MET A 78 -5.07 -11.19 2.23
C MET A 78 -5.48 -12.63 1.93
N LEU A 79 -4.93 -13.60 2.67
CA LEU A 79 -5.30 -15.02 2.55
C LEU A 79 -6.75 -15.27 2.96
N GLU A 80 -7.19 -14.72 4.10
CA GLU A 80 -8.58 -14.85 4.56
C GLU A 80 -9.56 -14.22 3.55
N LEU A 81 -9.19 -13.09 2.94
CA LEU A 81 -10.00 -12.47 1.90
C LEU A 81 -10.08 -13.33 0.63
N GLN A 82 -8.96 -13.96 0.24
CA GLN A 82 -8.93 -14.90 -0.88
C GLN A 82 -9.83 -16.12 -0.63
N ASP A 83 -9.77 -16.70 0.57
CA ASP A 83 -10.59 -17.85 0.95
C ASP A 83 -12.09 -17.48 0.88
N LEU A 84 -12.47 -16.36 1.49
CA LEU A 84 -13.84 -15.85 1.45
C LEU A 84 -14.33 -15.57 0.02
N ALA A 85 -13.47 -14.99 -0.83
CA ALA A 85 -13.82 -14.71 -2.22
C ALA A 85 -14.04 -15.99 -3.03
N THR A 86 -13.22 -17.02 -2.75
CA THR A 86 -13.31 -18.35 -3.37
C THR A 86 -14.57 -19.08 -2.94
N GLU A 87 -14.83 -19.15 -1.63
CA GLU A 87 -16.05 -19.77 -1.06
C GLU A 87 -17.32 -19.15 -1.62
N ARG A 88 -17.34 -17.81 -1.72
CA ARG A 88 -18.51 -17.06 -2.22
C ARG A 88 -18.58 -16.96 -3.73
N LYS A 89 -17.56 -17.41 -4.46
CA LYS A 89 -17.45 -17.31 -5.93
C LYS A 89 -17.69 -15.88 -6.45
N THR A 90 -17.07 -14.89 -5.80
CA THR A 90 -17.37 -13.47 -6.02
C THR A 90 -16.35 -12.77 -6.91
N LEU A 91 -15.10 -12.72 -6.48
CA LEU A 91 -14.05 -11.90 -7.07
C LEU A 91 -12.77 -12.70 -7.21
N GLN A 92 -12.00 -12.42 -8.26
CA GLN A 92 -10.63 -12.91 -8.38
C GLN A 92 -9.72 -12.09 -7.45
N ILE A 93 -8.86 -12.76 -6.69
CA ILE A 93 -7.96 -12.11 -5.74
C ILE A 93 -6.54 -12.63 -5.96
N ASP A 94 -5.73 -11.78 -6.58
CA ASP A 94 -4.38 -12.14 -7.01
C ASP A 94 -3.34 -11.43 -6.15
N SER A 95 -2.28 -12.14 -5.80
CA SER A 95 -1.02 -11.59 -5.31
C SER A 95 0.09 -11.98 -6.27
N VAL A 96 0.66 -10.98 -6.92
CA VAL A 96 1.62 -11.15 -8.03
C VAL A 96 3.05 -10.75 -7.66
N SER A 97 3.28 -10.35 -6.39
CA SER A 97 4.59 -9.99 -5.85
C SER A 97 5.12 -11.09 -4.93
N THR A 98 6.26 -10.87 -4.25
CA THR A 98 6.93 -11.93 -3.47
C THR A 98 6.13 -12.39 -2.25
N CYS A 99 5.30 -11.53 -1.65
CA CYS A 99 4.44 -11.95 -0.53
C CYS A 99 3.18 -12.64 -1.03
N VAL A 100 2.79 -13.76 -0.42
CA VAL A 100 1.68 -14.65 -0.83
C VAL A 100 1.92 -15.31 -2.20
N ASN A 101 2.21 -14.55 -3.27
CA ASN A 101 2.55 -15.03 -4.61
C ASN A 101 1.64 -16.16 -5.12
N ASN A 102 0.34 -15.92 -5.17
CA ASN A 102 -0.63 -16.94 -5.58
C ASN A 102 -0.94 -16.93 -7.09
N ALA A 103 -0.46 -15.91 -7.82
CA ALA A 103 -0.79 -15.69 -9.22
C ALA A 103 0.41 -15.14 -10.01
N HIS A 104 0.45 -15.46 -11.30
CA HIS A 104 1.38 -14.83 -12.23
C HIS A 104 0.89 -13.44 -12.64
N LEU A 105 1.81 -12.63 -13.15
CA LEU A 105 1.45 -11.34 -13.71
C LEU A 105 0.50 -11.51 -14.92
N PRO A 106 -0.53 -10.67 -15.05
CA PRO A 106 -1.39 -10.67 -16.22
C PRO A 106 -0.60 -10.44 -17.51
N ALA A 107 -1.09 -11.00 -18.62
CA ALA A 107 -0.48 -10.79 -19.92
C ALA A 107 -0.37 -9.29 -20.26
N GLY A 108 0.82 -8.88 -20.71
CA GLY A 108 1.12 -7.49 -21.08
C GLY A 108 1.30 -6.54 -19.89
N ALA A 109 1.28 -7.02 -18.64
CA ALA A 109 1.69 -6.23 -17.48
C ALA A 109 3.22 -6.26 -17.31
N ASN A 110 3.79 -5.18 -16.77
CA ASN A 110 5.21 -5.03 -16.53
C ASN A 110 5.50 -5.05 -15.02
N ASP A 111 6.33 -5.99 -14.57
CA ASP A 111 6.68 -6.21 -13.16
C ASP A 111 7.43 -5.04 -12.50
N ARG A 112 8.06 -4.18 -13.31
CA ARG A 112 8.73 -2.94 -12.88
C ARG A 112 7.80 -1.73 -12.85
N ASN A 113 6.60 -1.83 -13.44
CA ASN A 113 5.62 -0.75 -13.44
C ASN A 113 4.33 -1.19 -12.75
N LYS A 114 4.22 -0.87 -11.47
CA LYS A 114 3.04 -1.16 -10.62
C LYS A 114 1.72 -0.71 -11.27
N THR A 115 1.70 0.47 -11.89
CA THR A 115 0.48 0.99 -12.54
C THR A 115 0.02 0.11 -13.70
N SER A 116 0.96 -0.45 -14.49
CA SER A 116 0.62 -1.35 -15.60
C SER A 116 -0.05 -2.65 -15.17
N ILE A 117 0.17 -3.07 -13.92
CA ILE A 117 -0.50 -4.21 -13.29
C ILE A 117 -1.86 -3.76 -12.76
N MET A 118 -1.92 -2.63 -12.03
CA MET A 118 -3.17 -2.08 -11.47
C MET A 118 -4.21 -1.83 -12.56
N ASP A 119 -3.80 -1.35 -13.74
CA ASP A 119 -4.68 -1.10 -14.88
C ASP A 119 -5.38 -2.36 -15.43
N LYS A 120 -5.00 -3.56 -14.95
CA LYS A 120 -5.62 -4.83 -15.31
C LYS A 120 -6.72 -5.27 -14.36
N TYR A 121 -6.84 -4.68 -13.17
CA TYR A 121 -7.78 -5.10 -12.13
C TYR A 121 -8.74 -3.97 -11.75
N LEU A 122 -9.96 -4.33 -11.34
CA LEU A 122 -10.92 -3.36 -10.82
C LEU A 122 -10.55 -2.82 -9.43
N PHE A 123 -9.82 -3.61 -8.64
CA PHE A 123 -9.44 -3.25 -7.28
C PHE A 123 -7.93 -3.40 -7.04
N TYR A 124 -7.42 -2.58 -6.13
CA TYR A 124 -6.06 -2.70 -5.61
C TYR A 124 -6.10 -2.74 -4.09
N PHE A 125 -5.50 -3.77 -3.50
CA PHE A 125 -5.42 -3.93 -2.04
C PHE A 125 -4.20 -3.17 -1.50
N ALA A 126 -4.42 -1.90 -1.16
CA ALA A 126 -3.41 -0.97 -0.63
C ALA A 126 -3.22 -1.10 0.88
N PHE A 127 -2.87 -2.30 1.35
CA PHE A 127 -2.65 -2.54 2.78
C PHE A 127 -1.24 -2.14 3.20
N GLU A 128 -1.14 -1.37 4.28
CA GLU A 128 0.12 -1.06 4.94
C GLU A 128 0.68 -2.27 5.69
N ASN A 129 1.99 -2.27 5.97
CA ASN A 129 2.65 -3.37 6.67
C ASN A 129 2.71 -3.22 8.20
N GLN A 130 2.14 -2.16 8.75
CA GLN A 130 2.00 -1.91 10.19
C GLN A 130 0.76 -1.06 10.46
N CYS A 131 0.38 -0.90 11.73
CA CYS A 131 -0.78 -0.11 12.12
C CYS A 131 -0.35 1.05 13.01
N PHE A 132 0.10 2.14 12.40
CA PHE A 132 0.57 3.32 13.12
C PHE A 132 -0.24 4.58 12.77
N PRO A 133 -0.54 5.47 13.73
CA PRO A 133 -1.23 6.73 13.45
C PRO A 133 -0.56 7.53 12.32
N ASP A 134 -1.36 8.00 11.36
CA ASP A 134 -0.93 8.76 10.18
C ASP A 134 0.05 8.04 9.24
N TYR A 135 0.20 6.71 9.35
CA TYR A 135 1.02 5.93 8.42
C TYR A 135 0.23 5.58 7.16
N ILE A 136 0.31 6.45 6.15
CA ILE A 136 -0.36 6.31 4.84
C ILE A 136 0.70 6.52 3.75
N THR A 137 0.94 5.51 2.91
CA THR A 137 1.98 5.50 1.86
C THR A 137 1.45 5.28 0.45
#